data_AF-A0A7X7APW4-F1
#
_entry.id   AF-A0A7X7APW4-F1
#
_cell.length_a   1.000
_cell.length_b   1.000
_cell.length_c   1.000
_cell.angle_alpha   90.00
_cell.angle_beta   90.00
_cell.angle_gamma   90.00
#
_symmetry.space_group_name_H-M   'P 1'
#
loop_
_entity.id
_entity.type
_entity.pdbx_description
1 polymer ?
#
loop_
_entity_poly.entity_id
_entity_poly.type
_entity_poly.pdbx_seq_one_letter_code
_entity_poly.pdbx_strand_id
1 'polypeptide(L)'
;MTHLDTSTEATQTTEPAIAVEPVLAPVIVKPIHAKPSLYSFYFEVIKEIGLKYGYNIVLHGSMNRDLDLIAIPWKKTIGDKEQMINDISEAIGGCILMQNRSINNIEGDRFGIKPHGRIVYIINLNRDFEMKFNGMVSKIKEYADPQYYIDLSVMVGSL
;
A
#
# COMPACT_ATOMS: atom_id res chain seq x y z
N MET A 1 9.82 36.52 -94.16
CA MET A 1 9.99 35.06 -93.97
C MET A 1 10.77 34.86 -92.69
N THR A 2 10.05 34.69 -91.59
CA THR A 2 10.60 34.53 -90.24
C THR A 2 9.67 33.54 -89.57
N HIS A 3 10.05 32.24 -89.63
CA HIS A 3 9.36 31.20 -88.90
C HIS A 3 10.03 31.08 -87.53
N LEU A 4 9.22 31.29 -86.49
CA LEU A 4 9.55 31.12 -85.08
C LEU A 4 9.65 29.62 -84.78
N ASP A 5 10.83 29.18 -84.32
CA ASP A 5 11.02 27.92 -83.61
C ASP A 5 10.40 28.04 -82.21
N THR A 6 9.50 27.11 -81.87
CA THR A 6 9.00 26.93 -80.50
C THR A 6 9.12 25.46 -80.13
N SER A 7 10.29 25.08 -79.60
CA SER A 7 10.47 23.84 -78.87
C SER A 7 10.05 24.06 -77.41
N THR A 8 8.95 23.42 -77.01
CA THR A 8 8.43 23.41 -75.63
C THR A 8 9.20 22.37 -74.81
N GLU A 9 10.14 22.81 -73.97
CA GLU A 9 10.74 21.96 -72.93
C GLU A 9 9.80 21.91 -71.71
N ALA A 10 9.27 20.71 -71.43
CA ALA A 10 8.49 20.45 -70.22
C ALA A 10 9.45 20.28 -69.02
N THR A 11 9.54 21.29 -68.17
CA THR A 11 10.26 21.20 -66.89
C THR A 11 9.47 20.33 -65.91
N GLN A 12 9.87 19.08 -65.70
CA GLN A 12 9.38 18.25 -64.60
C GLN A 12 9.78 18.90 -63.27
N THR A 13 8.80 19.40 -62.53
CA THR A 13 8.95 19.89 -61.16
C THR A 13 8.85 18.70 -60.22
N THR A 14 9.97 18.21 -59.69
CA THR A 14 9.94 17.23 -58.59
C THR A 14 9.66 17.97 -57.29
N GLU A 15 8.42 17.89 -56.81
CA GLU A 15 8.08 18.28 -55.44
C GLU A 15 8.85 17.40 -54.44
N PRO A 16 9.38 17.97 -53.34
CA PRO A 16 10.04 17.17 -52.31
C PRO A 16 9.00 16.37 -51.52
N ALA A 17 9.20 15.05 -51.43
CA ALA A 17 8.39 14.19 -50.59
C ALA A 17 8.53 14.60 -49.12
N ILE A 18 7.42 15.04 -48.50
CA ILE A 18 7.35 15.30 -47.06
C ILE A 18 7.38 13.94 -46.36
N ALA A 19 8.50 13.63 -45.70
CA ALA A 19 8.59 12.46 -44.83
C ALA A 19 7.66 12.68 -43.63
N VAL A 20 6.56 11.91 -43.57
CA VAL A 20 5.68 11.87 -42.40
C VAL A 20 6.38 11.01 -41.36
N GLU A 21 6.90 11.61 -40.29
CA GLU A 21 7.50 10.83 -39.19
C GLU A 21 6.42 9.97 -38.51
N PRO A 22 6.71 8.69 -38.21
CA PRO A 22 5.75 7.84 -37.54
C PRO A 22 5.53 8.32 -36.11
N VAL A 23 4.28 8.67 -35.78
CA VAL A 23 3.86 8.99 -34.42
C VAL A 23 4.03 7.75 -33.56
N LEU A 24 5.08 7.71 -32.73
CA LEU A 24 5.32 6.63 -31.79
C LEU A 24 4.15 6.54 -30.80
N ALA A 25 3.49 5.37 -30.77
CA ALA A 25 2.46 5.10 -29.77
C ALA A 25 3.04 5.26 -28.36
N PRO A 26 2.28 5.80 -27.39
CA PRO A 26 2.77 6.00 -26.04
C PRO A 26 3.20 4.64 -25.45
N VAL A 27 4.44 4.59 -24.95
CA VAL A 27 4.95 3.42 -24.23
C VAL A 27 4.11 3.27 -22.96
N ILE A 28 3.22 2.29 -22.93
CA ILE A 28 2.45 1.96 -21.73
C ILE A 28 3.39 1.30 -20.73
N VAL A 29 3.96 2.10 -19.83
CA VAL A 29 4.76 1.59 -18.72
C VAL A 29 3.81 0.87 -17.78
N LYS A 30 3.96 -0.46 -17.66
CA LYS A 30 3.16 -1.24 -16.69
C LYS A 30 3.45 -0.70 -15.28
N PRO A 31 2.42 -0.46 -14.45
CA PRO A 31 2.63 -0.03 -13.08
C PRO A 31 3.52 -1.02 -12.32
N ILE A 32 4.52 -0.51 -11.60
CA ILE A 32 5.33 -1.33 -10.72
C ILE A 32 4.51 -1.63 -9.47
N HIS A 33 4.08 -2.88 -9.31
CA HIS A 33 3.42 -3.37 -8.09
C HIS A 33 4.47 -3.66 -7.02
N ALA A 34 5.10 -2.62 -6.45
CA ALA A 34 6.13 -2.77 -5.42
C ALA A 34 5.56 -3.31 -4.08
N LYS A 35 4.26 -3.12 -3.85
CA LYS A 35 3.59 -3.47 -2.58
C LYS A 35 3.62 -4.97 -2.26
N PRO A 36 3.26 -5.91 -3.16
CA PRO A 36 3.36 -7.34 -2.88
C PRO A 36 4.74 -7.80 -2.40
N SER A 37 5.82 -7.30 -2.97
CA SER A 37 7.18 -7.66 -2.55
C SER A 37 7.50 -7.14 -1.15
N LEU A 38 7.14 -5.89 -0.85
CA LEU A 38 7.29 -5.31 0.49
C LEU A 38 6.45 -6.08 1.54
N TYR A 39 5.18 -6.35 1.22
CA TYR A 39 4.29 -7.09 2.11
C TYR A 39 4.74 -8.53 2.34
N SER A 40 5.34 -9.18 1.34
CA SER A 40 5.92 -10.51 1.51
C SER A 40 7.09 -10.49 2.51
N PHE A 41 7.92 -9.45 2.47
CA PHE A 41 9.00 -9.27 3.46
C PHE A 41 8.43 -9.09 4.88
N TYR A 42 7.43 -8.22 5.05
CA TYR A 42 6.79 -8.04 6.36
C TYR A 42 6.09 -9.32 6.84
N PHE A 43 5.44 -10.06 5.95
CA PHE A 43 4.70 -11.27 6.29
C PHE A 43 5.58 -12.33 6.97
N GLU A 44 6.82 -12.52 6.51
CA GLU A 44 7.74 -13.47 7.15
C GLU A 44 8.12 -13.05 8.58
N VAL A 45 8.45 -11.78 8.79
CA VAL A 45 8.74 -11.24 10.13
C VAL A 45 7.52 -11.38 11.06
N ILE A 46 6.33 -11.05 10.56
CA ILE A 46 5.08 -11.12 11.33
C ILE A 46 4.76 -12.56 11.71
N LYS A 47 4.98 -13.53 10.80
CA LYS A 47 4.78 -14.96 11.08
C LYS A 47 5.65 -15.47 12.21
N GLU A 48 6.93 -15.11 12.20
CA GLU A 48 7.88 -15.51 13.26
C GLU A 48 7.42 -15.01 14.64
N ILE A 49 6.99 -13.74 14.70
CA ILE A 49 6.46 -13.15 15.93
C ILE A 49 5.15 -13.85 16.33
N GLY A 50 4.21 -14.07 15.40
CA GLY A 50 2.98 -14.81 15.70
C GLY A 50 3.25 -16.17 16.32
N LEU A 51 4.20 -16.92 15.76
CA LEU A 51 4.58 -18.25 16.26
C LEU A 51 5.16 -18.22 17.68
N LYS A 52 5.97 -17.19 18.01
CA LYS A 52 6.48 -16.92 19.36
C LYS A 52 5.34 -16.81 20.37
N TYR A 53 4.25 -16.14 20.01
CA TYR A 53 3.05 -15.97 20.85
C TYR A 53 2.03 -17.11 20.73
N GLY A 54 2.28 -18.12 19.90
CA GLY A 54 1.42 -19.30 19.76
C GLY A 54 0.26 -19.13 18.77
N TYR A 55 0.36 -18.13 17.88
CA TYR A 55 -0.58 -17.91 16.79
C TYR A 55 0.04 -18.37 15.46
N ASN A 56 -0.80 -18.90 14.57
CA ASN A 56 -0.47 -19.03 13.17
C ASN A 56 -0.98 -17.78 12.42
N ILE A 57 -0.13 -17.17 11.60
CA ILE A 57 -0.48 -15.97 10.82
C ILE A 57 -0.81 -16.39 9.39
N VAL A 58 -2.01 -16.04 8.95
CA VAL A 58 -2.54 -16.40 7.63
C VAL A 58 -2.76 -15.13 6.81
N LEU A 59 -2.31 -15.14 5.57
CA LEU A 59 -2.63 -14.11 4.58
C LEU A 59 -4.11 -14.25 4.16
N HIS A 60 -4.89 -13.18 4.31
CA HIS A 60 -6.30 -13.11 3.94
C HIS A 60 -6.51 -12.00 2.91
N GLY A 61 -5.93 -12.14 1.72
CA GLY A 61 -6.04 -11.12 0.68
C GLY A 61 -5.07 -11.34 -0.46
N SER A 62 -4.88 -10.31 -1.29
CA SER A 62 -4.07 -10.39 -2.50
C SER A 62 -2.69 -9.73 -2.41
N MET A 63 -2.40 -8.99 -1.33
CA MET A 63 -1.20 -8.13 -1.19
C MET A 63 -1.05 -7.03 -2.26
N ASN A 64 -2.00 -6.89 -3.19
CA ASN A 64 -1.88 -5.94 -4.29
C ASN A 64 -2.12 -4.50 -3.83
N ARG A 65 -3.01 -4.33 -2.84
CA ARG A 65 -3.41 -3.02 -2.31
C ARG A 65 -2.93 -2.83 -0.87
N ASP A 66 -3.18 -3.84 -0.05
CA ASP A 66 -3.02 -3.90 1.40
C ASP A 66 -2.58 -5.31 1.84
N LEU A 67 -2.13 -5.42 3.09
CA LEU A 67 -1.79 -6.70 3.72
C LEU A 67 -2.81 -7.01 4.82
N ASP A 68 -3.79 -7.82 4.44
CA ASP A 68 -4.82 -8.36 5.35
C ASP A 68 -4.35 -9.69 5.94
N LEU A 69 -4.30 -9.78 7.27
CA LEU A 69 -3.79 -10.93 8.01
C LEU A 69 -4.80 -11.42 9.04
N ILE A 70 -4.75 -12.72 9.32
CA ILE A 70 -5.49 -13.35 10.42
C ILE A 70 -4.51 -14.11 11.33
N ALA A 71 -4.48 -13.74 12.61
CA ALA A 71 -3.82 -14.49 13.67
C ALA A 71 -4.80 -15.49 14.27
N ILE A 72 -4.49 -16.78 14.12
CA ILE A 72 -5.30 -17.90 14.60
C ILE A 72 -4.56 -18.59 15.75
N PRO A 73 -5.15 -18.71 16.95
CA PRO A 73 -4.58 -19.49 18.04
C PRO A 73 -4.25 -20.91 17.58
N TRP A 74 -2.99 -21.34 17.75
CA TRP A 74 -2.53 -22.65 17.30
C TRP A 74 -1.98 -23.52 18.44
N LYS A 75 -1.41 -22.90 19.46
CA LYS A 75 -0.91 -23.59 20.66
C LYS A 75 -2.00 -23.65 21.74
N LYS A 76 -1.95 -24.69 22.58
CA LYS A 76 -2.84 -24.86 23.75
C LYS A 76 -2.75 -23.68 24.72
N THR A 77 -1.55 -23.14 24.91
CA THR A 77 -1.30 -21.94 25.68
C THR A 77 -0.80 -20.86 24.72
N ILE A 78 -1.52 -19.74 24.67
CA ILE A 78 -1.18 -18.57 23.85
C ILE A 78 -0.56 -17.49 24.74
N GLY A 79 0.32 -16.69 24.16
CA GLY A 79 0.89 -15.51 24.80
C GLY A 79 -0.07 -14.31 24.76
N ASP A 80 0.35 -13.21 25.38
CA ASP A 80 -0.43 -11.98 25.38
C ASP A 80 -0.54 -11.37 23.97
N LYS A 81 -1.78 -11.16 23.52
CA LYS A 81 -2.07 -10.66 22.17
C LYS A 81 -1.63 -9.21 22.00
N GLU A 82 -1.75 -8.36 23.02
CA GLU A 82 -1.38 -6.94 22.90
C GLU A 82 0.12 -6.80 22.75
N GLN A 83 0.89 -7.60 23.50
CA GLN A 83 2.33 -7.66 23.36
C GLN A 83 2.75 -8.22 22.00
N MET A 84 2.08 -9.27 21.47
CA MET A 84 2.31 -9.74 20.10
C MET A 84 2.13 -8.62 19.08
N ILE A 85 1.04 -7.86 19.20
CA ILE A 85 0.72 -6.75 18.31
C ILE A 85 1.74 -5.62 18.42
N ASN A 86 2.22 -5.30 19.63
CA ASN A 86 3.28 -4.32 19.84
C ASN A 86 4.61 -4.78 19.21
N ASP A 87 5.04 -6.02 19.46
CA ASP A 87 6.27 -6.60 18.88
C ASP A 87 6.20 -6.56 17.35
N ILE A 88 5.05 -6.91 16.76
CA ILE A 88 4.83 -6.82 15.31
C ILE A 88 4.99 -5.37 14.82
N SER A 89 4.30 -4.43 15.47
CA SER A 89 4.33 -3.01 15.10
C SER A 89 5.76 -2.47 15.14
N GLU A 90 6.51 -2.77 16.20
CA GLU A 90 7.91 -2.33 16.34
C GLU A 90 8.80 -2.94 15.25
N ALA A 91 8.70 -4.25 15.02
CA ALA A 91 9.57 -4.96 14.08
C ALA A 91 9.45 -4.48 12.63
N ILE A 92 8.28 -3.97 12.24
CA ILE A 92 8.03 -3.45 10.88
C ILE A 92 8.10 -1.92 10.79
N GLY A 93 8.47 -1.24 11.89
CA GLY A 93 8.52 0.22 11.96
C GLY A 93 7.14 0.89 11.86
N GLY A 94 6.10 0.18 12.28
CA GLY A 94 4.72 0.64 12.27
C GLY A 94 4.27 1.25 13.60
N CYS A 95 3.05 1.79 13.60
CA CYS A 95 2.41 2.35 14.79
C CYS A 95 0.90 2.09 14.80
N ILE A 96 0.32 2.03 16.00
CA ILE A 96 -1.08 1.67 16.20
C ILE A 96 -1.79 2.86 16.82
N LEU A 97 -2.84 3.33 16.15
CA LEU A 97 -3.61 4.49 16.61
C LEU A 97 -4.80 4.07 17.45
N MET A 98 -5.22 4.99 18.33
CA MET A 98 -6.50 4.87 19.02
C MET A 98 -7.64 5.04 18.02
N GLN A 99 -8.56 4.09 18.04
CA GLN A 99 -9.79 4.02 17.25
C GLN A 99 -10.99 4.20 18.20
N ASN A 100 -12.20 4.33 17.64
CA ASN A 100 -13.46 4.29 18.40
C ASN A 100 -13.59 5.27 19.58
N ARG A 101 -12.90 6.41 19.54
CA ARG A 101 -13.10 7.47 20.53
C ARG A 101 -14.55 7.93 20.52
N SER A 102 -15.15 7.97 21.70
CA SER A 102 -16.52 8.46 21.88
C SER A 102 -16.61 9.32 23.13
N ILE A 103 -17.74 9.99 23.33
CA ILE A 103 -17.97 10.78 24.55
C ILE A 103 -17.87 9.92 25.83
N ASN A 104 -18.11 8.61 25.71
CA ASN A 104 -18.05 7.65 26.81
C ASN A 104 -16.74 6.83 26.84
N ASN A 105 -15.88 6.96 25.83
CA ASN A 105 -14.54 6.37 25.78
C ASN A 105 -13.58 7.38 25.13
N ILE A 106 -13.10 8.33 25.93
CA ILE A 106 -12.27 9.45 25.46
C ILE A 106 -10.89 8.97 25.02
N GLU A 107 -10.36 7.93 25.67
CA GLU A 107 -9.08 7.32 25.33
C GLU A 107 -9.15 6.60 23.97
N GLY A 108 -10.28 5.92 23.71
CA GLY A 108 -10.49 5.10 22.53
C GLY A 108 -9.86 3.71 22.67
N ASP A 109 -10.15 2.82 21.73
CA ASP A 109 -9.60 1.46 21.71
C ASP A 109 -8.55 1.35 20.60
N ARG A 110 -7.45 0.63 20.82
CA ARG A 110 -6.44 0.38 19.76
C ARG A 110 -6.93 -0.55 18.66
N PHE A 111 -8.14 -1.08 18.80
CA PHE A 111 -8.71 -2.10 17.93
C PHE A 111 -10.20 -1.83 17.64
N GLY A 112 -10.68 -2.43 16.55
CA GLY A 112 -12.10 -2.55 16.25
C GLY A 112 -12.61 -3.97 16.52
N ILE A 113 -13.90 -4.12 16.80
CA ILE A 113 -14.58 -5.42 16.92
C ILE A 113 -15.46 -5.63 15.68
N LYS A 114 -15.33 -6.77 15.02
CA LYS A 114 -16.17 -7.17 13.86
C LYS A 114 -17.35 -8.06 14.30
N PRO A 115 -18.41 -8.24 13.48
CA PRO A 115 -19.67 -8.91 13.85
C PRO A 115 -19.64 -10.35 14.41
N HIS A 116 -18.48 -10.96 14.66
CA HIS A 116 -18.32 -12.31 15.21
C HIS A 116 -17.24 -12.36 16.31
N GLY A 117 -17.01 -11.25 17.01
CA GLY A 117 -16.05 -11.16 18.11
C GLY A 117 -14.59 -11.09 17.68
N ARG A 118 -14.29 -11.09 16.37
CA ARG A 118 -12.94 -10.91 15.85
C ARG A 118 -12.43 -9.50 16.16
N ILE A 119 -11.28 -9.42 16.78
CA ILE A 119 -10.60 -8.17 17.13
C ILE A 119 -9.71 -7.79 15.95
N VAL A 120 -9.71 -6.52 15.55
CA VAL A 120 -8.95 -6.03 14.39
C VAL A 120 -8.07 -4.88 14.79
N TYR A 121 -6.78 -5.01 14.54
CA TYR A 121 -5.78 -3.96 14.72
C TYR A 121 -5.37 -3.40 13.36
N ILE A 122 -5.12 -2.10 13.34
CA ILE A 122 -4.59 -1.40 12.17
C ILE A 122 -3.19 -0.92 12.53
N ILE A 123 -2.18 -1.47 11.86
CA ILE A 123 -0.78 -1.08 12.04
C ILE A 123 -0.41 -0.16 10.88
N ASN A 124 -0.29 1.13 11.17
CA ASN A 124 0.06 2.14 10.19
C ASN A 124 1.56 2.07 9.91
N LEU A 125 1.92 2.03 8.63
CA LEU A 125 3.29 1.99 8.16
C LEU A 125 3.66 3.37 7.61
N ASN A 126 4.93 3.78 7.77
CA ASN A 126 5.46 5.02 7.18
C ASN A 126 4.56 6.24 7.40
N ARG A 127 3.94 6.35 8.57
CA ARG A 127 3.15 7.53 8.96
C ARG A 127 3.89 8.26 10.06
N ASP A 128 4.24 9.51 9.80
CA ASP A 128 4.83 10.39 10.81
C ASP A 128 3.73 10.94 11.71
N PHE A 129 3.84 10.64 13.02
CA PHE A 129 3.02 11.26 14.07
C PHE A 129 3.94 12.05 14.98
N GLU A 130 3.76 13.36 15.04
CA GLU A 130 4.35 14.16 16.11
C GLU A 130 3.23 14.60 17.07
N MET A 131 3.43 14.30 18.36
CA MET A 131 2.54 14.67 19.45
C MET A 131 2.79 16.11 19.90
N LYS A 132 1.72 16.82 20.26
CA LYS A 132 1.83 18.15 20.86
C LYS A 132 2.09 18.03 22.36
N PHE A 133 3.23 18.55 22.82
CA PHE A 133 3.49 18.83 24.22
C PHE A 133 3.88 20.31 24.33
N ASN A 134 3.22 21.09 25.20
CA ASN A 134 3.53 22.51 25.42
C ASN A 134 3.55 23.44 24.17
N GLY A 135 2.55 23.33 23.28
CA GLY A 135 2.29 24.38 22.28
C GLY A 135 3.04 24.30 20.95
N MET A 136 3.92 23.32 20.73
CA MET A 136 4.36 22.96 19.37
C MET A 136 3.28 22.17 18.64
N VAL A 137 3.04 22.54 17.38
CA VAL A 137 2.02 21.94 16.51
C VAL A 137 2.72 21.12 15.45
N SER A 138 2.32 19.85 15.34
CA SER A 138 2.75 19.02 14.24
C SER A 138 1.57 18.51 13.43
N LYS A 139 1.83 18.45 12.12
CA LYS A 139 0.88 18.10 11.07
C LYS A 139 1.00 16.59 10.81
N ILE A 140 -0.13 15.97 10.52
CA ILE A 140 -0.11 14.66 9.86
C ILE A 140 0.41 14.92 8.45
N LYS A 141 1.56 14.33 8.11
CA LYS A 141 2.01 14.28 6.72
C LYS A 141 1.22 13.17 6.05
N GLU A 142 0.11 13.54 5.44
CA GLU A 142 -0.63 12.64 4.56
C GLU A 142 0.27 12.31 3.36
N TYR A 143 0.57 11.02 3.18
CA TYR A 143 1.27 10.56 1.99
C TYR A 143 0.27 10.44 0.83
N ALA A 144 0.76 10.55 -0.41
CA ALA A 144 -0.10 10.46 -1.59
C ALA A 144 -0.84 9.12 -1.70
N ASP A 145 -0.33 8.08 -1.03
CA ASP A 145 -0.99 6.79 -0.89
C ASP A 145 -1.59 6.63 0.53
N PRO A 146 -2.92 6.72 0.67
CA PRO A 146 -3.58 6.59 1.97
C PRO A 146 -3.54 5.16 2.54
N GLN A 147 -3.13 4.15 1.75
CA GLN A 147 -3.23 2.72 2.06
C GLN A 147 -1.91 2.10 2.53
N TYR A 148 -1.15 2.84 3.34
CA TYR A 148 0.05 2.32 4.02
C TYR A 148 -0.30 1.84 5.44
N TYR A 149 -1.05 0.74 5.53
CA TYR A 149 -1.36 0.07 6.79
C TYR A 149 -1.49 -1.44 6.59
N ILE A 150 -1.41 -2.18 7.68
CA ILE A 150 -1.65 -3.62 7.77
C ILE A 150 -2.88 -3.84 8.64
N ASP A 151 -3.81 -4.65 8.16
CA ASP A 151 -4.98 -5.08 8.90
C ASP A 151 -4.71 -6.46 9.50
N LEU A 152 -4.62 -6.53 10.82
CA LEU A 152 -4.37 -7.77 11.55
C LEU A 152 -5.58 -8.13 12.40
N SER A 153 -6.33 -9.12 11.93
CA SER A 153 -7.43 -9.70 12.66
C SER A 153 -6.94 -10.79 13.62
N VAL A 154 -7.28 -10.70 14.90
CA VAL A 154 -6.96 -11.70 15.91
C VAL A 154 -8.22 -12.48 16.26
N MET A 155 -8.18 -13.80 16.08
CA MET A 155 -9.23 -14.69 16.55
C MET A 155 -9.07 -14.89 18.06
N VAL A 156 -10.14 -14.66 18.80
CA VAL A 156 -10.16 -14.92 20.24
C VAL A 156 -10.21 -16.43 20.42
N GLY A 157 -9.17 -17.03 21.00
CA GLY A 157 -9.17 -18.46 21.29
C GLY A 157 -10.28 -18.77 22.27
N SER A 158 -11.26 -19.58 21.86
CA SER A 158 -12.15 -20.24 22.82
C SER A 158 -11.35 -21.35 23.49
N LEU A 159 -11.14 -21.21 24.81
CA LEU A 159 -10.73 -22.31 25.68
C LEU A 159 -11.81 -23.39 25.73
#